data_AF-A0A916SHV4-F1
#
_entry.id   AF-A0A916SHV4-F1
#
_cell.length_a   1.000
_cell.length_b   1.000
_cell.length_c   1.000
_cell.angle_alpha   90.00
_cell.angle_beta   90.00
_cell.angle_gamma   90.00
#
_symmetry.space_group_name_H-M   'P 1'
#
loop_
_entity.id
_entity.type
_entity.pdbx_description
1 polymer ?
#
loop_
_entity_poly.entity_id
_entity_poly.type
_entity_poly.pdbx_seq_one_letter_code
_entity_poly.pdbx_strand_id
1 'polypeptide(L)'
;MERAFGRIANTVATLAGQPFTFLLCVLVVIIWGVSGPLFQFSDTWQLIINTGTTIVTFLMVFLIQNTQNRDGAAIQAKLDELIRVSEGHNSFIGIEHLPASEVEEFRRKCEEAAKIFHEAKLK
;
A
#
# COMPACT_ATOMS: atom_id res chain seq x y z
N MET A 1 -19.27 1.97 12.78
CA MET A 1 -18.88 1.03 11.71
C MET A 1 -17.44 1.20 11.28
N GLU A 2 -16.94 2.43 11.07
CA GLU A 2 -15.53 2.69 10.68
C GLU A 2 -14.48 2.01 11.56
N ARG A 3 -14.62 2.07 12.90
CA ARG A 3 -13.67 1.43 13.83
C ARG A 3 -13.65 -0.10 13.71
N ALA A 4 -14.78 -0.72 13.42
CA ALA A 4 -14.88 -2.18 13.26
C ALA A 4 -14.30 -2.62 11.91
N PHE A 5 -14.66 -1.92 10.83
CA PHE A 5 -14.08 -2.14 9.51
C PHE A 5 -12.56 -1.93 9.51
N GLY A 6 -12.08 -0.82 10.07
CA GLY A 6 -10.65 -0.53 10.15
C GLY A 6 -9.86 -1.57 10.96
N ARG A 7 -10.46 -2.11 12.03
CA ARG A 7 -9.82 -3.18 12.84
C ARG A 7 -9.76 -4.51 12.07
N ILE A 8 -10.83 -4.90 11.38
CA ILE A 8 -10.85 -6.10 10.53
C ILE A 8 -9.87 -5.94 9.37
N ALA A 9 -9.92 -4.82 8.66
CA ALA A 9 -9.05 -4.55 7.52
C ALA A 9 -7.57 -4.58 7.91
N ASN A 10 -7.22 -3.97 9.05
CA ASN A 10 -5.85 -3.97 9.54
C ASN A 10 -5.39 -5.38 9.97
N THR A 11 -6.24 -6.16 10.63
CA THR A 11 -5.91 -7.55 11.01
C THR A 11 -5.72 -8.43 9.77
N VAL A 12 -6.62 -8.33 8.79
CA VAL A 12 -6.52 -9.09 7.54
C VAL A 12 -5.28 -8.68 6.75
N ALA A 13 -4.98 -7.38 6.64
CA ALA A 13 -3.77 -6.90 5.97
C ALA A 13 -2.49 -7.38 6.68
N THR A 14 -2.47 -7.36 8.01
CA THR A 14 -1.33 -7.83 8.80
C THR A 14 -1.13 -9.34 8.62
N LEU A 15 -2.21 -10.13 8.70
CA LEU A 15 -2.16 -11.57 8.47
C LEU A 15 -1.76 -11.90 7.04
N ALA A 16 -2.31 -11.21 6.04
CA ALA A 16 -1.98 -11.41 4.63
C ALA A 16 -0.52 -11.08 4.31
N GLY A 17 0.09 -10.13 5.03
CA GLY A 17 1.50 -9.77 4.89
C GLY A 17 2.48 -10.75 5.57
N GLN A 18 2.01 -11.71 6.37
CA GLN A 18 2.89 -12.66 7.05
C GLN A 18 3.41 -13.75 6.09
N PRO A 19 4.73 -14.08 6.13
CA PRO A 19 5.31 -15.15 5.31
C PRO A 19 4.62 -16.51 5.48
N PHE A 20 4.11 -16.80 6.68
CA PHE A 20 3.37 -18.02 6.96
C PHE A 20 2.05 -18.12 6.18
N THR A 21 1.34 -16.99 6.02
CA THR A 21 0.10 -16.94 5.26
C THR A 21 0.36 -17.19 3.77
N PHE A 22 1.46 -16.67 3.23
CA PHE A 22 1.89 -16.99 1.87
C PHE A 22 2.13 -18.49 1.70
N LEU A 23 2.84 -19.13 2.63
CA LEU A 23 3.08 -20.57 2.59
C LEU A 23 1.77 -21.37 2.65
N LEU A 24 0.83 -20.96 3.50
CA LEU A 24 -0.50 -21.55 3.57
C LEU A 24 -1.25 -21.43 2.23
N CYS A 25 -1.25 -20.25 1.60
CA CYS A 25 -1.87 -20.04 0.30
C CYS A 25 -1.27 -20.94 -0.78
N VAL A 26 0.06 -21.07 -0.81
CA VAL A 26 0.76 -21.98 -1.73
C VAL A 26 0.35 -23.43 -1.50
N LEU A 27 0.26 -23.87 -0.24
CA LEU A 27 -0.20 -25.21 0.10
C LEU A 27 -1.65 -25.46 -0.37
N VAL A 28 -2.54 -24.47 -0.21
CA VAL A 28 -3.92 -24.56 -0.70
C VAL A 28 -3.95 -24.72 -2.22
N VAL A 29 -3.14 -23.96 -2.96
CA VAL A 29 -3.04 -24.08 -4.43
C VAL A 29 -2.49 -25.44 -4.85
N ILE A 30 -1.48 -25.97 -4.13
CA ILE A 30 -0.93 -27.31 -4.39
C ILE A 30 -1.99 -28.39 -4.16
N ILE A 31 -2.69 -28.35 -3.02
CA ILE A 31 -3.75 -29.31 -2.69
C ILE A 31 -4.86 -29.25 -3.74
N TRP A 32 -5.27 -28.05 -4.14
CA TRP A 32 -6.24 -27.87 -5.21
C TRP A 32 -5.74 -28.49 -6.52
N GLY A 33 -4.50 -28.22 -6.94
CA GLY A 33 -3.89 -28.79 -8.14
C GLY A 33 -3.86 -30.33 -8.13
N VAL A 34 -3.48 -30.93 -7.00
CA VAL A 34 -3.44 -32.38 -6.80
C VAL A 34 -4.85 -33.01 -6.78
N SER A 35 -5.88 -32.25 -6.42
CA SER A 35 -7.27 -32.71 -6.54
C SER A 35 -7.77 -32.76 -7.99
N GLY A 36 -7.11 -32.06 -8.92
CA GLY A 36 -7.50 -31.94 -10.34
C GLY A 36 -7.78 -33.28 -11.05
N PRO A 37 -6.90 -34.30 -10.96
CA PRO A 37 -7.12 -35.62 -11.54
C PRO A 37 -8.39 -36.33 -11.05
N LEU A 38 -8.77 -36.15 -9.77
CA LEU A 38 -10.01 -36.73 -9.22
C LEU A 38 -11.26 -36.12 -9.86
N PHE A 39 -11.18 -34.85 -10.26
CA PHE A 39 -12.26 -34.11 -10.93
C PHE A 39 -12.08 -34.01 -12.44
N GLN A 40 -11.17 -34.80 -13.02
CA GLN A 40 -10.83 -34.80 -14.45
C GLN A 40 -10.54 -33.39 -15.01
N PHE A 41 -10.00 -32.49 -14.18
CA PHE A 41 -9.77 -31.09 -14.54
C PHE A 41 -11.01 -30.37 -15.10
N SER A 42 -12.20 -30.72 -14.60
CA SER A 42 -13.48 -30.17 -15.06
C SER A 42 -13.60 -28.65 -15.01
N ASP A 43 -14.49 -28.09 -15.82
CA ASP A 43 -14.80 -26.66 -15.84
C ASP A 43 -15.25 -26.13 -14.48
N THR A 44 -16.02 -26.94 -13.71
CA THR A 44 -16.46 -26.55 -12.37
C THR A 44 -15.28 -26.46 -11.40
N TRP A 45 -14.34 -27.40 -11.48
CA TRP A 45 -13.13 -27.39 -10.65
C TRP A 45 -12.26 -26.15 -10.92
N GLN A 46 -12.07 -25.80 -12.21
CA GLN A 46 -11.37 -24.57 -12.62
C GLN A 46 -12.13 -23.30 -12.21
N LEU A 47 -13.45 -23.28 -12.39
CA LEU A 47 -14.29 -22.13 -12.09
C LEU A 47 -14.23 -21.76 -10.61
N ILE A 48 -14.20 -22.75 -9.70
CA ILE A 48 -14.16 -22.51 -8.25
C ILE A 48 -12.91 -21.72 -7.86
N ILE A 49 -11.72 -22.15 -8.30
CA ILE A 49 -10.50 -21.44 -7.93
C ILE A 49 -10.46 -20.06 -8.57
N ASN A 50 -10.80 -19.95 -9.85
CA ASN A 50 -10.72 -18.69 -10.59
C ASN A 50 -11.68 -17.65 -10.00
N THR A 51 -12.91 -18.06 -9.70
CA THR A 51 -13.92 -17.20 -9.09
C THR A 51 -13.51 -16.80 -7.68
N GLY A 52 -13.05 -17.76 -6.87
CA GLY A 52 -12.62 -17.52 -5.50
C GLY A 52 -11.44 -16.55 -5.41
N THR A 53 -10.37 -16.80 -6.19
CA THR A 53 -9.19 -15.92 -6.18
C THR A 53 -9.51 -14.53 -6.72
N THR A 54 -10.41 -14.41 -7.70
CA THR A 54 -10.85 -13.12 -8.22
C THR A 54 -11.56 -12.28 -7.15
N ILE A 55 -12.51 -12.89 -6.43
CA ILE A 55 -13.21 -12.22 -5.32
C ILE A 55 -12.21 -11.79 -4.23
N VAL A 56 -11.31 -12.69 -3.82
CA VAL A 56 -10.29 -12.38 -2.81
C VAL A 56 -9.38 -11.24 -3.28
N THR A 57 -8.93 -11.27 -4.53
CA THR A 57 -8.09 -10.21 -5.11
C THR A 57 -8.80 -8.88 -5.13
N PHE A 58 -10.08 -8.84 -5.55
CA PHE A 58 -10.87 -7.62 -5.56
C PHE A 58 -11.01 -7.03 -4.15
N LEU A 59 -11.32 -7.86 -3.15
CA LEU A 59 -11.36 -7.42 -1.76
C LEU A 59 -9.98 -6.95 -1.25
N MET A 60 -8.92 -7.65 -1.64
CA MET A 60 -7.55 -7.32 -1.25
C MET A 60 -7.13 -5.93 -1.73
N VAL A 61 -7.55 -5.49 -2.93
CA VAL A 61 -7.28 -4.14 -3.42
C VAL A 61 -7.82 -3.08 -2.45
N PHE A 62 -9.07 -3.21 -2.00
CA PHE A 62 -9.64 -2.26 -1.04
C PHE A 62 -8.95 -2.32 0.34
N LEU A 63 -8.58 -3.52 0.80
CA LEU A 63 -7.86 -3.69 2.05
C LEU A 63 -6.47 -3.06 2.02
N ILE A 64 -5.75 -3.26 0.91
CA ILE A 64 -4.46 -2.64 0.64
C ILE A 64 -4.62 -1.12 0.59
N GLN A 65 -5.59 -0.60 -0.18
CA GLN A 65 -5.83 0.84 -0.27
C GLN A 65 -6.15 1.46 1.09
N ASN A 66 -7.00 0.83 1.91
CA ASN A 66 -7.32 1.32 3.25
C ASN A 66 -6.09 1.35 4.16
N THR A 67 -5.27 0.30 4.11
CA THR A 67 -4.03 0.21 4.91
C THR A 67 -3.01 1.24 4.44
N GLN A 68 -2.78 1.35 3.13
CA GLN A 68 -1.88 2.32 2.53
C GLN A 68 -2.32 3.76 2.80
N ASN A 69 -3.61 4.07 2.71
CA ASN A 69 -4.13 5.41 3.00
C ASN A 69 -3.87 5.80 4.47
N ARG A 70 -4.14 4.89 5.41
CA ARG A 70 -3.90 5.12 6.83
C ARG A 70 -2.41 5.28 7.14
N ASP A 71 -1.58 4.40 6.58
CA ASP A 71 -0.13 4.44 6.82
C ASP A 71 0.51 5.68 6.15
N GLY A 72 0.00 6.10 5.00
CA GLY A 72 0.36 7.35 4.33
C GLY A 72 0.08 8.59 5.19
N ALA A 73 -1.12 8.70 5.75
CA ALA A 73 -1.48 9.78 6.67
C ALA A 73 -0.61 9.78 7.94
N ALA A 74 -0.28 8.60 8.48
CA ALA A 74 0.60 8.49 9.64
C ALA A 74 2.06 8.90 9.32
N ILE A 75 2.54 8.63 8.11
CA ILE A 75 3.85 9.10 7.64
C ILE A 75 3.84 10.62 7.49
N GLN A 76 2.82 11.20 6.86
CA GLN A 76 2.65 12.65 6.72
C GLN A 76 2.66 13.34 8.08
N ALA A 77 1.85 12.89 9.04
CA ALA A 77 1.81 13.48 10.38
C ALA A 77 3.17 13.43 11.12
N LYS A 78 3.95 12.35 10.93
CA LYS A 78 5.30 12.25 11.51
C LYS A 78 6.28 13.21 10.82
N LEU A 79 6.18 13.38 9.50
CA LEU A 79 7.01 14.32 8.73
C LEU A 79 6.67 15.76 9.10
N ASP A 80 5.39 16.09 9.23
CA ASP A 80 4.93 17.41 9.67
C ASP A 80 5.50 17.76 11.04
N GLU A 81 5.48 16.82 11.98
CA GLU A 81 6.10 17.04 13.30
C GLU A 81 7.62 17.24 13.19
N LEU A 82 8.33 16.46 12.36
CA LEU A 82 9.77 16.64 12.13
C LEU A 82 10.09 18.00 11.50
N ILE A 83 9.28 18.49 10.56
CA ILE A 83 9.44 19.82 9.98
C ILE A 83 9.20 20.88 11.05
N ARG A 84 8.12 20.74 11.83
CA ARG A 84 7.71 21.68 12.89
C ARG A 84 8.80 21.89 13.95
N VAL A 85 9.56 20.86 14.29
CA VAL A 85 10.63 20.92 15.31
C VAL A 85 12.04 21.11 14.75
N SER A 86 12.21 21.15 13.42
CA SER A 86 13.50 21.33 12.77
C SER A 86 13.62 22.72 12.11
N GLU A 87 14.74 22.98 11.43
CA GLU A 87 14.93 24.18 10.59
C GLU A 87 14.26 24.04 9.21
N GLY A 88 13.37 23.07 9.05
CA GLY A 88 12.57 22.91 7.84
C GLY A 88 11.61 24.08 7.63
N HIS A 89 11.26 24.33 6.36
CA HIS A 89 10.27 25.35 6.04
C HIS A 89 8.85 24.85 6.40
N ASN A 90 8.21 25.46 7.39
CA ASN A 90 6.85 25.12 7.81
C ASN A 90 5.79 25.24 6.71
N SER A 91 6.09 25.90 5.58
CA SER A 91 5.23 25.93 4.40
C SER A 91 5.05 24.57 3.72
N PHE A 92 5.88 23.57 4.06
CA PHE A 92 5.76 22.19 3.56
C PHE A 92 4.78 21.33 4.38
N ILE A 93 4.33 21.81 5.55
CA ILE A 93 3.40 21.08 6.40
C ILE A 93 2.01 21.05 5.73
N GLY A 94 1.45 19.86 5.56
CA GLY A 94 0.09 19.66 5.05
C GLY A 94 -0.10 19.90 3.55
N ILE A 95 0.98 19.96 2.75
CA ILE A 95 0.90 20.23 1.30
C ILE A 95 0.10 19.17 0.52
N GLU A 96 -0.07 17.96 1.05
CA GLU A 96 -0.88 16.90 0.44
C GLU A 96 -2.36 17.24 0.27
N HIS A 97 -2.84 18.28 0.97
CA HIS A 97 -4.21 18.78 0.83
C HIS A 97 -4.35 19.80 -0.30
N LEU A 98 -3.23 20.26 -0.88
CA LEU A 98 -3.22 21.22 -1.98
C LEU A 98 -3.48 20.53 -3.33
N PRO A 99 -3.94 21.29 -4.34
CA PRO A 99 -4.01 20.79 -5.71
C PRO A 99 -2.67 20.25 -6.19
N ALA A 100 -2.69 19.19 -7.01
CA ALA A 100 -1.48 18.54 -7.52
C ALA A 100 -0.52 19.52 -8.22
N SER A 101 -1.04 20.54 -8.89
CA SER A 101 -0.23 21.59 -9.53
C SER A 101 0.55 22.45 -8.54
N GLU A 102 -0.01 22.69 -7.35
CA GLU A 102 0.65 23.47 -6.30
C GLU A 102 1.71 22.61 -5.59
N VAL A 103 1.40 21.34 -5.29
CA VAL A 103 2.39 20.39 -4.74
C VAL A 103 3.60 20.26 -5.66
N GLU A 104 3.39 20.24 -6.97
CA GLU A 104 4.47 20.20 -7.96
C GLU A 104 5.38 21.44 -7.90
N GLU A 105 4.83 22.62 -7.58
CA GLU A 105 5.61 23.83 -7.41
C GLU A 105 6.56 23.73 -6.21
N PHE A 106 6.08 23.18 -5.08
CA PHE A 106 6.92 22.89 -3.92
C PHE A 106 8.02 21.88 -4.26
N ARG A 107 7.69 20.83 -5.01
CA ARG A 107 8.67 19.82 -5.46
C ARG A 107 9.75 20.46 -6.32
N ARG A 108 9.38 21.31 -7.29
CA ARG A 108 10.33 22.01 -8.17
C ARG A 108 11.28 22.90 -7.38
N LYS A 109 10.79 23.66 -6.39
CA LYS A 109 11.63 24.50 -5.52
C LYS A 109 12.68 23.67 -4.75
N CYS A 110 12.30 22.49 -4.25
CA CYS A 110 13.23 21.57 -3.60
C CYS A 110 14.30 21.04 -4.57
N GLU A 111 13.90 20.64 -5.77
CA GLU A 111 14.83 20.15 -6.79
C GLU A 111 15.81 21.22 -7.24
N GLU A 112 15.36 22.47 -7.41
CA GLU A 112 16.21 23.60 -7.73
C GLU A 112 17.24 23.89 -6.62
N ALA A 113 16.80 23.91 -5.35
CA ALA A 113 17.69 24.08 -4.21
C ALA A 113 18.74 22.95 -4.13
N ALA A 114 18.33 21.70 -4.39
CA ALA A 114 19.24 20.56 -4.41
C ALA A 114 20.28 20.65 -5.54
N LYS A 115 19.89 21.10 -6.73
CA LYS A 115 20.80 21.34 -7.86
C LYS A 115 21.83 22.41 -7.53
N ILE A 116 21.40 23.56 -6.99
CA ILE A 116 22.29 24.65 -6.58
C ILE A 116 23.32 24.16 -5.56
N PHE A 117 22.87 23.39 -4.55
CA PHE A 117 23.77 22.82 -3.54
C PHE A 117 24.80 21.84 -4.16
N HIS A 118 24.38 21.01 -5.11
CA HIS A 118 25.27 20.06 -5.78
C HIS A 118 26.31 20.78 -6.67
N GLU A 119 25.89 21.79 -7.42
CA GLU A 119 26.78 22.62 -8.25
C GLU A 119 27.77 23.42 -7.40
N ALA A 120 27.35 23.93 -6.24
CA ALA A 120 28.22 24.64 -5.30
C ALA A 120 29.28 23.74 -4.67
N LYS A 121 29.03 22.42 -4.57
CA LYS A 121 29.96 21.43 -4.01
C LYS A 121 30.97 20.89 -5.04
N LEU A 122 30.68 21.07 -6.33
CA LEU A 122 31.54 20.67 -7.45
C LEU A 122 32.51 21.79 -7.90
N LYS A 123 32.34 23.01 -7.39
CA LYS A 123 33.27 24.13 -7.53
C LYS A 123 34.20 24.23 -6.33
#